data_AF-A0A7C6K2D6-F1
#
_entry.id   AF-A0A7C6K2D6-F1
#
_cell.length_a   1.000
_cell.length_b   1.000
_cell.length_c   1.000
_cell.angle_alpha   90.00
_cell.angle_beta   90.00
_cell.angle_gamma   90.00
#
_symmetry.space_group_name_H-M   'P 1'
#
loop_
_entity.id
_entity.type
_entity.pdbx_description
1 polymer ?
#
loop_
_entity_poly.entity_id
_entity_poly.type
_entity_poly.pdbx_seq_one_letter_code
_entity_poly.pdbx_strand_id
1 'polypeptide(L)' 'MVENVLSLMNELPFDEVFYISSLDGNNVERMLNKAISYLPEGEPFFSEDTENLQSEAFMISEIIREKILLLTHEEIPHSV' A
#
# COMPACT_ATOMS: atom_id res chain seq x y z
N MET A 1 -11.98 12.74 11.19
CA MET A 1 -10.84 12.34 10.34
C MET A 1 -9.65 13.29 10.54
N VAL A 2 -9.82 14.60 10.32
CA VAL A 2 -8.73 15.59 10.53
C VAL A 2 -8.28 15.68 11.98
N GLU A 3 -9.20 15.65 12.96
CA GLU A 3 -8.85 15.68 14.39
C GLU A 3 -7.95 14.52 14.83
N ASN A 4 -8.16 13.31 14.28
CA ASN A 4 -7.34 12.14 14.59
C ASN A 4 -5.91 12.27 14.05
N VAL A 5 -5.76 12.90 12.88
CA VAL A 5 -4.43 13.15 12.29
C VAL A 5 -3.64 14.13 13.15
N LEU A 6 -4.28 15.19 13.64
CA LEU A 6 -3.64 16.16 14.54
C LEU A 6 -3.20 15.53 15.86
N SER A 7 -4.01 14.61 16.42
CA SER A 7 -3.64 13.86 17.62
C SER A 7 -2.38 13.01 17.37
N LEU A 8 -2.34 12.26 16.27
CA LEU A 8 -1.19 11.42 15.92
C LEU A 8 0.07 12.24 15.65
N MET A 9 -0.05 13.40 15.00
CA MET A 9 1.08 14.31 14.78
C MET A 9 1.68 14.87 16.07
N ASN A 10 0.90 14.94 17.15
CA ASN A 10 1.41 15.34 18.46
C ASN A 10 2.08 14.18 19.22
N GLU A 11 1.73 12.94 18.91
CA GLU A 11 2.23 11.74 19.57
C GLU A 11 3.45 11.11 18.88
N LEU A 12 3.60 11.33 17.56
CA LEU A 12 4.62 10.69 16.74
C LEU A 12 5.33 11.69 15.81
N PRO A 13 6.66 11.56 15.62
CA PRO A 13 7.41 12.40 14.71
C PRO A 13 7.25 11.91 13.27
N PHE A 14 6.38 12.57 12.50
CA PHE A 14 6.26 12.33 11.05
C PHE A 14 7.06 13.38 10.27
N ASP A 15 7.80 12.95 9.26
CA ASP A 15 8.55 13.86 8.38
C ASP A 15 7.62 14.68 7.47
N GLU A 16 6.53 14.07 6.99
CA GLU A 16 5.50 14.74 6.17
C GLU A 16 4.17 13.96 6.23
N VAL A 17 3.04 14.66 6.06
CA VAL A 17 1.69 14.06 6.04
C VAL A 17 1.02 14.35 4.70
N PHE A 18 0.50 13.29 4.07
CA PHE A 18 -0.21 13.37 2.78
C PHE A 18 -1.66 12.94 2.93
N TYR A 19 -2.58 13.78 2.48
CA TYR A 19 -3.99 13.41 2.30
C TYR A 19 -4.17 12.89 0.88
N ILE A 20 -4.43 11.59 0.73
CA ILE A 20 -4.55 10.93 -0.58
C ILE A 20 -5.96 10.35 -0.79
N SER A 21 -6.33 10.16 -2.06
CA SER A 21 -7.42 9.25 -2.46
C SER A 21 -6.84 8.26 -3.46
N SER A 22 -6.74 6.99 -3.08
CA SER A 22 -6.29 5.94 -4.00
C SER A 22 -7.33 5.64 -5.08
N LEU A 23 -8.62 5.92 -4.79
CA LEU A 23 -9.70 5.73 -5.74
C LEU A 23 -9.69 6.81 -6.84
N ASP A 24 -9.51 8.07 -6.45
CA ASP A 24 -9.54 9.22 -7.37
C ASP A 24 -8.15 9.64 -7.87
N GLY A 25 -7.09 9.05 -7.32
CA GLY A 25 -5.70 9.38 -7.61
C GLY A 25 -5.17 10.66 -6.93
N ASN A 26 -5.99 11.35 -6.14
CA ASN A 26 -5.61 12.62 -5.52
C ASN A 26 -4.35 12.47 -4.66
N ASN A 27 -3.33 13.30 -4.92
CA ASN A 27 -2.04 13.38 -4.23
C ASN A 27 -1.22 12.07 -4.18
N VAL A 28 -1.62 11.01 -4.88
CA VAL A 28 -0.88 9.74 -4.90
C VAL A 28 0.51 9.93 -5.52
N GLU A 29 0.58 10.58 -6.70
CA GLU A 29 1.85 10.84 -7.38
C GLU A 29 2.79 11.71 -6.53
N ARG A 30 2.26 12.74 -5.86
CA ARG A 30 3.06 13.59 -4.97
C ARG A 30 3.65 12.78 -3.81
N MET A 31 2.86 11.89 -3.20
CA MET A 31 3.32 11.03 -2.13
C MET A 31 4.39 10.03 -2.62
N LEU A 32 4.18 9.43 -3.80
CA LEU A 32 5.15 8.52 -4.42
C LEU A 32 6.48 9.22 -4.74
N ASN A 33 6.43 10.40 -5.35
CA ASN A 33 7.64 11.18 -5.66
C ASN A 33 8.42 11.53 -4.39
N LYS A 34 7.72 11.85 -3.30
CA LYS A 34 8.37 12.07 -2.00
C LYS A 34 8.99 10.79 -1.47
N ALA A 35 8.29 9.66 -1.50
CA ALA A 35 8.81 8.37 -1.06
C ALA A 35 10.10 8.00 -1.82
N ILE A 36 10.12 8.21 -3.15
CA ILE A 36 11.30 7.98 -3.99
C ILE A 36 12.48 8.87 -3.55
N SER A 37 12.24 10.13 -3.20
CA SER A 37 13.31 11.04 -2.73
C SER A 37 13.96 10.63 -1.41
N TYR A 38 13.34 9.72 -0.64
CA TYR A 38 13.93 9.16 0.57
C TYR A 38 14.80 7.92 0.30
N LEU A 39 14.77 7.37 -0.91
CA LEU A 39 15.60 6.23 -1.25
C LEU A 39 17.08 6.63 -1.27
N PRO A 40 17.98 5.80 -0.73
CA PRO A 40 19.40 6.04 -0.86
C PRO A 40 19.84 5.93 -2.32
N GLU A 41 20.89 6.67 -2.67
CA GLU A 41 21.55 6.51 -3.96
C GLU A 41 22.15 5.10 -4.07
N GLY A 42 21.96 4.46 -5.22
CA GLY A 42 22.45 3.11 -5.48
C GLY A 42 21.89 2.54 -6.77
N GLU A 43 22.41 1.37 -7.13
CA GLU A 43 21.92 0.63 -8.30
C GLU A 43 20.55 0.01 -8.03
N PRO A 44 19.67 -0.09 -9.05
CA PRO A 44 18.41 -0.82 -8.93
C PRO A 44 18.65 -2.27 -8.51
N PHE A 45 17.89 -2.75 -7.52
CA PHE A 45 17.91 -4.16 -7.11
C PHE A 45 17.31 -5.09 -8.16
N PHE A 46 16.42 -4.56 -9.00
CA PHE A 46 15.69 -5.27 -10.03
C PHE A 46 15.78 -4.49 -11.35
N SER A 47 15.82 -5.19 -12.48
CA SER A 47 15.76 -4.54 -13.80
C SER A 47 14.36 -3.99 -14.07
N GLU A 48 14.26 -3.05 -15.00
CA GLU A 48 12.96 -2.48 -15.42
C GLU A 48 12.00 -3.56 -15.96
N ASP A 49 12.55 -4.61 -16.59
CA ASP A 49 11.79 -5.74 -17.13
C ASP A 49 11.57 -6.88 -16.12
N THR A 50 11.91 -6.67 -14.84
CA THR A 50 11.68 -7.72 -13.83
C THR A 50 10.18 -7.94 -13.65
N GLU A 51 9.71 -9.11 -14.06
CA GLU A 51 8.35 -9.57 -13.81
C GLU A 51 8.10 -9.74 -12.30
N ASN A 52 6.82 -9.83 -11.93
CA ASN A 52 6.44 -10.06 -10.54
C ASN A 52 7.16 -11.30 -9.97
N LEU A 53 7.77 -11.15 -8.81
CA LEU A 53 8.46 -12.24 -8.11
C LEU A 53 7.49 -13.30 -7.55
N GLN A 54 6.19 -12.99 -7.51
CA GLN A 54 5.14 -13.90 -7.08
C GLN A 54 4.70 -14.81 -8.22
N SER A 55 4.44 -16.09 -7.92
CA SER A 55 3.95 -17.04 -8.90
C SER A 55 2.53 -16.71 -9.36
N GLU A 56 2.17 -17.10 -10.59
CA GLU A 56 0.79 -16.96 -11.09
C GLU A 56 -0.22 -17.67 -10.18
N ALA A 57 0.15 -18.83 -9.64
CA ALA A 57 -0.67 -19.57 -8.70
C ALA A 57 -0.97 -18.76 -7.43
N PHE A 58 0.01 -18.00 -6.92
CA PHE A 58 -0.18 -17.11 -5.78
C PHE A 58 -1.14 -15.96 -6.13
N MET A 59 -0.95 -15.32 -7.30
CA MET A 59 -1.85 -14.26 -7.75
C MET A 59 -3.30 -14.75 -7.89
N ILE A 60 -3.49 -15.94 -8.47
CA ILE A 60 -4.80 -16.58 -8.59
C ILE A 60 -5.39 -16.85 -7.20
N SER A 61 -4.59 -17.35 -6.25
CA SER A 61 -5.09 -17.58 -4.89
C SER A 61 -5.51 -16.28 -4.20
N GLU A 62 -4.80 -15.18 -4.41
CA GLU A 62 -5.17 -13.88 -3.84
C GLU A 62 -6.48 -13.33 -4.41
N ILE A 63 -6.73 -13.53 -5.71
CA ILE A 63 -8.02 -13.19 -6.33
C ILE A 63 -9.16 -14.03 -5.73
N ILE A 64 -8.93 -15.34 -5.55
CA ILE A 64 -9.93 -16.22 -4.93
C ILE A 64 -10.18 -15.81 -3.47
N ARG A 65 -9.12 -15.52 -2.72
CA ARG A 65 -9.19 -15.08 -1.32
C ARG A 65 -9.97 -13.79 -1.18
N GLU A 66 -9.80 -12.82 -2.08
CA GLU A 66 -10.61 -11.60 -2.14
C GLU A 66 -12.10 -11.93 -2.26
N LYS A 67 -12.47 -12.84 -3.17
CA LYS A 67 -13.89 -13.22 -3.36
C LYS A 67 -14.46 -13.98 -2.16
N ILE A 68 -13.68 -14.84 -1.53
CA ILE A 68 -14.08 -15.50 -0.29
C ILE A 68 -14.38 -14.44 0.76
N LEU A 69 -13.44 -13.55 1.06
CA LEU A 69 -13.61 -12.53 2.10
C LEU A 69 -14.80 -11.59 1.82
N LEU A 70 -15.01 -11.18 0.56
CA LEU A 70 -16.14 -10.34 0.17
C LEU A 70 -17.50 -11.04 0.31
N LEU A 71 -17.57 -12.34 0.06
CA LEU A 71 -18.84 -13.09 0.08
C LEU A 71 -19.15 -13.65 1.47
N THR A 72 -18.13 -13.98 2.27
CA THR A 72 -18.30 -14.63 3.57
C THR A 72 -18.17 -13.68 4.76
N HIS A 73 -17.71 -12.44 4.56
CA HIS A 73 -17.54 -11.45 5.62
C HIS A 73 -16.76 -12.03 6.82
N GLU A 74 -17.33 -12.00 8.03
CA GLU A 74 -16.70 -12.47 9.27
C GLU A 74 -16.85 -13.98 9.53
N GLU A 75 -17.51 -14.73 8.63
CA GLU A 75 -17.77 -16.16 8.86
C GLU A 75 -16.53 -17.05 8.67
N ILE A 76 -15.51 -16.56 7.97
CA ILE A 76 -14.29 -17.31 7.67
C ILE A 76 -13.09 -16.67 8.39
N PRO A 77 -12.27 -17.46 9.11
CA PRO A 77 -11.08 -16.95 9.80
C PRO A 77 -10.11 -16.25 8.82
N HIS A 78 -9.50 -15.15 9.26
CA HIS A 78 -8.55 -14.36 8.44
C HIS A 78 -7.18 -15.04 8.20
N SER A 79 -7.08 -16.36 8.41
CA SER A 79 -5.86 -17.16 8.22
C SER A 79 -5.91 -18.02 6.94
N VAL A 80 -6.83 -17.70 6.02
CA VAL A 80 -6.98 -18.34 4.70
C VAL A 80 -5.92 -17.84 3.74
#